data_AF-A0A1W0W1J2-F1
#
_entry.id   AF-A0A1W0W1J2-F1
#
_cell.length_a   1.000
_cell.length_b   1.000
_cell.length_c   1.000
_cell.angle_alpha   90.00
_cell.angle_beta   90.00
_cell.angle_gamma   90.00
#
_symmetry.space_group_name_H-M   'P 1'
#
loop_
_entity.id
_entity.type
_entity.pdbx_description
1 polymer ?
#
loop_
_entity_poly.entity_id
_entity_poly.type
_entity_poly.pdbx_seq_one_letter_code
_entity_poly.pdbx_strand_id
1 'polypeptide(L)'
;ALPRPTAAVTHMASTATSHRRPRRDSKGPNADFFCRTLTDCTRRGDAAAAMAAFDADAPLRLAAHQYNQLLHLLAAADRSSFPGPTAARRAFQLVATMKDKYGLSPRLRSYGPVLAAFRRAGEAAKAYAVEAHMTASGVSPEEPELAALLDPWTAGVVEAWFRSDKAATAGKSEWNAAQVKDAIVANGGGCHRLGWLGTGPWTVQRVRVGADDHCGGCRYRLACIDIDMEETRRFADSVAGLALERETKTNFSRFQEWLEANKEYQAIVDGANIALYQQNFAEGGFSLTQLDAVITELRDRYHGKWPLVILHDKRIAKLMENSSNRHLIETWRTNGALYTSPSGSNDDWYWLYAAIKLNCLLVTNDEMRDHIFELLGSSFFPKWKQRHRVKYTFNKGKAVLVMPPPYSSEVQESEMGAWHIPMEEKSGDERGRIWLCIGRGGSCKEHGEVPATNGVVHEIPPTEASNVVQQRLAENKDESITGKRKDRD
;
A
#
# COMPACT_ATOMS: atom_id res chain seq x y z
N ALA A 1 2.08 -27.75 -65.90
CA ALA A 1 1.64 -28.20 -64.57
C ALA A 1 2.71 -29.14 -64.02
N LEU A 2 3.57 -28.63 -63.15
CA LEU A 2 4.68 -29.38 -62.54
C LEU A 2 4.16 -30.15 -61.31
N PRO A 3 4.44 -31.45 -61.15
CA PRO A 3 3.99 -32.22 -60.00
C PRO A 3 4.98 -32.19 -58.82
N ARG A 4 4.40 -32.22 -57.62
CA ARG A 4 5.03 -32.24 -56.28
C ARG A 4 5.94 -33.47 -56.09
N PRO A 5 7.03 -33.38 -55.29
CA PRO A 5 7.69 -34.55 -54.73
C PRO A 5 7.09 -34.96 -53.38
N THR A 6 6.91 -36.27 -53.27
CA THR A 6 6.45 -37.09 -52.15
C THR A 6 7.49 -37.22 -51.04
N ALA A 7 6.99 -37.28 -49.80
CA ALA A 7 7.75 -37.63 -48.60
C ALA A 7 8.17 -39.11 -48.59
N ALA A 8 9.37 -39.38 -48.09
CA ALA A 8 9.79 -40.70 -47.63
C ALA A 8 10.40 -40.56 -46.23
N VAL A 9 9.81 -41.28 -45.28
CA VAL A 9 10.24 -41.45 -43.89
C VAL A 9 11.40 -42.43 -43.86
N THR A 10 12.41 -42.18 -43.02
CA THR A 10 13.37 -43.22 -42.61
C THR A 10 13.70 -43.06 -41.14
N HIS A 11 13.34 -44.09 -40.36
CA HIS A 11 13.79 -44.32 -39.00
C HIS A 11 15.30 -44.57 -38.96
N MET A 12 16.02 -44.00 -37.99
CA MET A 12 17.25 -44.62 -37.48
C MET A 12 17.40 -44.46 -35.97
N ALA A 13 17.86 -45.55 -35.38
CA ALA A 13 17.88 -45.88 -33.97
C ALA A 13 19.07 -45.26 -33.21
N SER A 14 18.93 -45.29 -31.88
CA SER A 14 19.87 -44.83 -30.87
C SER A 14 21.28 -45.42 -30.98
N THR A 15 22.29 -44.57 -30.86
CA THR A 15 23.60 -44.93 -30.31
C THR A 15 24.01 -43.88 -29.28
N ALA A 16 24.19 -44.31 -28.03
CA ALA A 16 24.60 -43.48 -26.92
C ALA A 16 26.12 -43.27 -26.95
N THR A 17 26.56 -42.05 -27.24
CA THR A 17 27.96 -41.63 -27.08
C THR A 17 28.14 -40.89 -25.75
N SER A 18 28.91 -41.53 -24.86
CA SER A 18 29.36 -40.99 -23.58
C SER A 18 30.29 -39.78 -23.81
N HIS A 19 29.76 -38.56 -23.69
CA HIS A 19 30.60 -37.36 -23.52
C HIS A 19 30.93 -37.18 -22.04
N ARG A 20 32.18 -37.54 -21.68
CA ARG A 20 32.79 -37.23 -20.38
C ARG A 20 32.76 -35.72 -20.14
N ARG A 21 32.21 -35.31 -18.99
CA ARG A 21 32.33 -33.94 -18.45
C ARG A 21 33.81 -33.56 -18.33
N PRO A 22 34.21 -32.31 -18.65
CA PRO A 22 35.57 -31.87 -18.38
C PRO A 22 35.82 -31.86 -16.87
N ARG A 23 36.98 -32.38 -16.47
CA ARG A 23 37.45 -32.41 -15.08
C ARG A 23 37.45 -30.99 -14.51
N ARG A 24 36.90 -30.85 -13.31
CA ARG A 24 36.94 -29.64 -12.47
C ARG A 24 38.41 -29.34 -12.19
N ASP A 25 38.91 -28.19 -12.65
CA ASP A 25 40.23 -27.70 -12.28
C ASP A 25 40.35 -27.67 -10.74
N SER A 26 41.41 -28.27 -10.23
CA SER A 26 41.77 -28.32 -8.82
C SER A 26 41.92 -26.90 -8.26
N LYS A 27 41.08 -26.54 -7.27
CA LYS A 27 41.23 -25.33 -6.47
C LYS A 27 42.57 -25.40 -5.71
N GLY A 28 43.41 -24.37 -5.84
CA GLY A 28 44.64 -24.26 -5.07
C GLY A 28 44.38 -24.01 -3.56
N PRO A 29 45.37 -24.27 -2.68
CA PRO A 29 45.24 -24.17 -1.23
C PRO A 29 44.79 -22.80 -0.69
N ASN A 30 45.07 -21.71 -1.41
CA ASN A 30 44.69 -20.35 -1.00
C ASN A 30 43.19 -20.06 -1.17
N ALA A 31 42.53 -20.66 -2.18
CA ALA A 31 41.10 -20.45 -2.40
C ALA A 31 40.27 -21.04 -1.26
N ASP A 32 40.66 -22.19 -0.73
CA ASP A 32 39.97 -22.84 0.39
C ASP A 32 40.19 -22.11 1.72
N PHE A 33 41.34 -21.43 1.90
CA PHE A 33 41.63 -20.59 3.06
C PHE A 33 40.73 -19.35 3.11
N PHE A 34 40.60 -18.62 2.00
CA PHE A 34 39.68 -17.48 1.93
C PHE A 34 38.23 -17.90 2.13
N CYS A 35 37.80 -19.05 1.60
CA CYS A 35 36.44 -19.56 1.81
C CYS A 35 36.11 -19.78 3.29
N ARG A 36 37.02 -20.40 4.03
CA ARG A 36 36.86 -20.65 5.46
C ARG A 36 36.82 -19.34 6.23
N THR A 37 37.75 -18.44 5.93
CA THR A 37 37.84 -17.10 6.54
C THR A 37 36.58 -16.29 6.28
N LEU A 38 36.09 -16.23 5.03
CA LEU A 38 34.86 -15.53 4.66
C LEU A 38 33.64 -16.11 5.38
N THR A 39 33.56 -17.43 5.52
CA THR A 39 32.45 -18.10 6.23
C THR A 39 32.47 -17.74 7.73
N ASP A 40 33.64 -17.76 8.36
CA ASP A 40 33.79 -17.37 9.76
C ASP A 40 33.52 -15.87 9.99
N CYS A 41 34.01 -14.99 9.12
CA CYS A 41 33.70 -13.56 9.16
C CYS A 41 32.20 -13.30 8.97
N THR A 42 31.55 -14.03 8.04
CA THR A 42 30.10 -13.93 7.83
C THR A 42 29.33 -14.29 9.10
N ARG A 43 29.72 -15.37 9.78
CA ARG A 43 29.09 -15.82 11.04
C ARG A 43 29.28 -14.81 12.18
N ARG A 44 30.42 -14.11 12.21
CA ARG A 44 30.76 -13.12 13.24
C ARG A 44 30.31 -11.70 12.92
N GLY A 45 29.82 -11.45 11.70
CA GLY A 45 29.49 -10.10 11.22
C GLY A 45 30.72 -9.20 11.01
N ASP A 46 31.92 -9.77 10.85
CA ASP A 46 33.18 -9.03 10.76
C ASP A 46 33.54 -8.69 9.32
N ALA A 47 32.92 -7.62 8.80
CA ALA A 47 33.15 -7.14 7.44
C ALA A 47 34.57 -6.59 7.22
N ALA A 48 35.22 -6.07 8.27
CA ALA A 48 36.56 -5.50 8.19
C ALA A 48 37.61 -6.59 7.96
N ALA A 49 37.54 -7.69 8.75
CA ALA A 49 38.44 -8.83 8.58
C ALA A 49 38.22 -9.53 7.23
N ALA A 50 36.96 -9.65 6.77
CA ALA A 50 36.64 -10.23 5.47
C ALA A 50 37.25 -9.42 4.31
N MET A 51 37.20 -8.08 4.39
CA MET A 51 37.80 -7.21 3.38
C MET A 51 39.32 -7.22 3.43
N ALA A 52 39.92 -7.23 4.61
CA ALA A 52 41.36 -7.34 4.74
C ALA A 52 41.88 -8.66 4.13
N ALA A 53 41.18 -9.77 4.36
CA ALA A 53 41.49 -11.06 3.76
C ALA A 53 41.31 -11.06 2.23
N PHE A 54 40.34 -10.30 1.72
CA PHE A 54 40.11 -10.15 0.28
C PHE A 54 41.18 -9.30 -0.41
N ASP A 55 41.59 -8.19 0.22
CA ASP A 55 42.60 -7.27 -0.33
C ASP A 55 44.02 -7.87 -0.24
N ALA A 56 44.29 -8.71 0.76
CA ALA A 56 45.58 -9.37 0.94
C ALA A 56 45.88 -10.47 -0.10
N ASP A 57 44.85 -10.99 -0.79
CA ASP A 57 44.97 -12.17 -1.66
C ASP A 57 44.54 -11.83 -3.11
N ALA A 58 45.48 -11.33 -3.93
CA ALA A 58 45.25 -11.02 -5.35
C ALA A 58 45.89 -12.07 -6.28
N PRO A 59 45.27 -12.48 -7.42
CA PRO A 59 43.83 -12.52 -7.74
C PRO A 59 43.30 -13.95 -7.53
N LEU A 60 42.62 -14.20 -6.41
CA LEU A 60 41.85 -15.42 -6.27
C LEU A 60 40.72 -15.48 -7.32
N ARG A 61 40.65 -16.56 -8.09
CA ARG A 61 39.47 -16.90 -8.90
C ARG A 61 38.33 -17.35 -7.98
N LEU A 62 37.72 -16.38 -7.30
CA LEU A 62 36.52 -16.64 -6.50
C LEU A 62 35.33 -16.95 -7.41
N ALA A 63 34.45 -17.82 -6.91
CA ALA A 63 33.18 -18.10 -7.55
C ALA A 63 32.16 -17.00 -7.23
N ALA A 64 31.18 -16.80 -8.12
CA ALA A 64 30.16 -15.77 -7.96
C ALA A 64 29.41 -15.81 -6.61
N HIS A 65 29.22 -16.97 -5.99
CA HIS A 65 28.56 -17.07 -4.68
C HIS A 65 29.40 -16.48 -3.55
N GLN A 66 30.73 -16.57 -3.63
CA GLN A 66 31.66 -16.04 -2.62
C GLN A 66 31.72 -14.52 -2.69
N TYR A 67 31.69 -13.96 -3.91
CA TYR A 67 31.52 -12.51 -4.10
C TYR A 67 30.21 -12.02 -3.51
N ASN A 68 29.10 -12.69 -3.79
CA ASN A 68 27.80 -12.28 -3.25
C ASN A 68 27.77 -12.37 -1.72
N GLN A 69 28.40 -13.39 -1.12
CA GLN A 69 28.52 -13.50 0.34
C GLN A 69 29.30 -12.33 0.96
N LEU A 70 30.41 -11.92 0.33
CA LEU A 70 31.17 -10.74 0.76
C LEU A 70 30.34 -9.45 0.60
N LEU A 71 29.60 -9.30 -0.51
CA LEU A 71 28.71 -8.15 -0.75
C LEU A 71 27.60 -8.05 0.31
N HIS A 72 26.98 -9.17 0.68
CA HIS A 72 25.97 -9.20 1.75
C HIS A 72 26.57 -8.80 3.10
N LEU A 73 27.76 -9.30 3.44
CA LEU A 73 28.44 -8.98 4.69
C LEU A 73 28.82 -7.49 4.77
N LEU A 74 29.36 -6.93 3.69
CA LEU A 74 29.67 -5.50 3.59
C LEU A 74 28.41 -4.64 3.69
N ALA A 75 27.36 -5.03 3.00
CA ALA A 75 26.10 -4.31 3.04
C ALA A 75 25.49 -4.31 4.44
N ALA A 76 25.60 -5.42 5.18
CA ALA A 76 25.03 -5.58 6.51
C ALA A 76 25.90 -5.00 7.67
N ALA A 77 27.10 -4.50 7.38
CA ALA A 77 28.03 -4.02 8.39
C ALA A 77 27.48 -2.82 9.19
N ASP A 78 27.59 -2.89 10.52
CA ASP A 78 27.25 -1.79 11.42
C ASP A 78 28.35 -0.71 11.45
N ARG A 79 27.98 0.54 11.74
CA ARG A 79 28.85 1.73 11.69
C ARG A 79 30.06 1.62 12.62
N SER A 80 30.02 0.77 13.65
CA SER A 80 31.10 0.56 14.62
C SER A 80 32.25 -0.31 14.09
N SER A 81 31.97 -1.28 13.20
CA SER A 81 32.97 -2.23 12.68
C SER A 81 33.51 -1.82 11.32
N PHE A 82 32.71 -1.10 10.53
CA PHE A 82 33.08 -0.50 9.26
C PHE A 82 32.13 0.68 9.03
N PRO A 83 32.58 1.94 8.90
CA PRO A 83 31.66 3.06 8.76
C PRO A 83 30.68 2.84 7.60
N GLY A 84 29.37 2.76 7.87
CA GLY A 84 28.35 2.33 6.90
C GLY A 84 28.45 2.94 5.48
N PRO A 85 28.67 4.27 5.32
CA PRO A 85 28.87 4.88 4.00
C PRO A 85 30.12 4.40 3.26
N THR A 86 31.15 3.98 3.99
CA THR A 86 32.38 3.42 3.41
C THR A 86 32.22 1.95 3.02
N ALA A 87 31.45 1.17 3.78
CA ALA A 87 31.15 -0.23 3.46
C ALA A 87 30.32 -0.36 2.18
N ALA A 88 29.26 0.45 2.05
CA ALA A 88 28.40 0.48 0.88
C ALA A 88 29.17 0.90 -0.39
N ARG A 89 30.05 1.91 -0.28
CA ARG A 89 30.94 2.34 -1.38
C ARG A 89 31.89 1.23 -1.81
N ARG A 90 32.50 0.52 -0.85
CA ARG A 90 33.40 -0.61 -1.14
C ARG A 90 32.65 -1.77 -1.79
N ALA A 91 31.43 -2.07 -1.32
CA ALA A 91 30.57 -3.07 -1.94
C ALA A 91 30.22 -2.70 -3.39
N PHE A 92 29.86 -1.44 -3.65
CA PHE A 92 29.59 -0.98 -5.01
C PHE A 92 30.83 -1.04 -5.92
N GLN A 93 32.00 -0.63 -5.43
CA GLN A 93 33.26 -0.75 -6.18
C GLN A 93 33.58 -2.20 -6.52
N LEU A 94 33.29 -3.14 -5.62
CA LEU A 94 33.47 -4.56 -5.87
C LEU A 94 32.58 -5.01 -7.03
N VAL A 95 31.28 -4.69 -6.99
CA VAL A 95 30.33 -5.00 -8.09
C VAL A 95 30.77 -4.38 -9.41
N ALA A 96 31.19 -3.11 -9.40
CA ALA A 96 31.63 -2.39 -10.59
C ALA A 96 32.87 -3.00 -11.25
N THR A 97 33.73 -3.67 -10.47
CA THR A 97 34.95 -4.31 -10.98
C THR A 97 34.79 -5.82 -11.23
N MET A 98 33.63 -6.43 -10.93
CA MET A 98 33.40 -7.87 -11.10
C MET A 98 33.64 -8.37 -12.52
N LYS A 99 33.17 -7.62 -13.52
CA LYS A 99 33.27 -8.00 -14.93
C LYS A 99 34.71 -7.88 -15.43
N ASP A 100 35.32 -6.71 -15.22
CA ASP A 100 36.61 -6.37 -15.83
C ASP A 100 37.79 -7.01 -15.10
N LYS A 101 37.74 -7.10 -13.77
CA LYS A 101 38.84 -7.61 -12.95
C LYS A 101 38.76 -9.11 -12.70
N TYR A 102 37.55 -9.68 -12.68
CA TYR A 102 37.32 -11.06 -12.26
C TYR A 102 36.56 -11.93 -13.27
N GLY A 103 36.15 -11.37 -14.42
CA GLY A 103 35.46 -12.11 -15.48
C GLY A 103 34.08 -12.63 -15.08
N LEU A 104 33.45 -12.05 -14.07
CA LEU A 104 32.13 -12.45 -13.56
C LEU A 104 31.10 -11.38 -13.89
N SER A 105 30.06 -11.74 -14.64
CA SER A 105 28.93 -10.83 -14.86
C SER A 105 28.10 -10.67 -13.59
N PRO A 106 27.93 -9.45 -13.06
CA PRO A 106 27.06 -9.21 -11.91
C PRO A 106 25.60 -9.53 -12.27
N ARG A 107 24.81 -9.95 -11.27
CA ARG A 107 23.37 -10.23 -11.41
C ARG A 107 22.59 -9.41 -10.39
N LEU A 108 21.26 -9.43 -10.44
CA LEU A 108 20.41 -8.66 -9.52
C LEU A 108 20.79 -8.87 -8.04
N ARG A 109 21.03 -10.13 -7.62
CA ARG A 109 21.50 -10.48 -6.26
C ARG A 109 22.84 -9.83 -5.84
N SER A 110 23.65 -9.37 -6.79
CA SER A 110 24.89 -8.64 -6.52
C SER A 110 24.63 -7.17 -6.22
N TYR A 111 23.54 -6.61 -6.76
CA TYR A 111 23.14 -5.21 -6.62
C TYR A 111 22.18 -4.96 -5.45
N GLY A 112 21.24 -5.88 -5.19
CA GLY A 112 20.24 -5.74 -4.12
C GLY A 112 20.83 -5.37 -2.75
N PRO A 113 21.90 -6.02 -2.26
CA PRO A 113 22.52 -5.66 -0.99
C PRO A 113 23.12 -4.26 -0.97
N VAL A 114 23.70 -3.81 -2.09
CA VAL A 114 24.33 -2.49 -2.24
C VAL A 114 23.28 -1.40 -2.26
N LEU A 115 22.18 -1.60 -3.00
CA LEU A 115 21.03 -0.69 -2.99
C LEU A 115 20.43 -0.56 -1.59
N ALA A 116 20.23 -1.68 -0.89
CA ALA A 116 19.73 -1.68 0.48
C ALA A 116 20.69 -0.97 1.46
N ALA A 117 22.01 -1.06 1.24
CA ALA A 117 23.00 -0.39 2.06
C ALA A 117 23.02 1.12 1.83
N PHE A 118 23.01 1.59 0.59
CA PHE A 118 22.85 3.03 0.30
C PHE A 118 21.50 3.56 0.79
N ARG A 119 20.45 2.72 0.77
CA ARG A 119 19.16 2.98 1.43
C ARG A 119 19.26 3.28 2.89
N ARG A 120 19.85 2.36 3.66
CA ARG A 120 20.08 2.58 5.09
C ARG A 120 20.97 3.79 5.36
N ALA A 121 21.92 4.09 4.48
CA ALA A 121 22.85 5.21 4.62
C ALA A 121 22.28 6.56 4.19
N GLY A 122 21.12 6.62 3.53
CA GLY A 122 20.53 7.87 3.06
C GLY A 122 21.26 8.51 1.86
N GLU A 123 22.01 7.75 1.06
CA GLU A 123 22.83 8.29 -0.03
C GLU A 123 22.20 8.12 -1.45
N ALA A 124 21.17 8.91 -1.77
CA ALA A 124 20.37 8.78 -3.00
C ALA A 124 21.20 8.78 -4.30
N ALA A 125 22.12 9.75 -4.42
CA ALA A 125 22.95 9.90 -5.62
C ALA A 125 23.77 8.63 -5.92
N LYS A 126 24.14 7.88 -4.89
CA LYS A 126 24.89 6.62 -5.05
C LYS A 126 23.97 5.44 -5.37
N ALA A 127 22.73 5.43 -4.87
CA ALA A 127 21.73 4.45 -5.28
C ALA A 127 21.39 4.58 -6.78
N TYR A 128 21.21 5.82 -7.30
CA TYR A 128 21.05 6.04 -8.74
C TYR A 128 22.29 5.66 -9.56
N ALA A 129 23.50 5.87 -9.02
CA ALA A 129 24.72 5.39 -9.67
C ALA A 129 24.78 3.86 -9.78
N VAL A 130 24.20 3.14 -8.79
CA VAL A 130 24.08 1.68 -8.83
C VAL A 130 23.11 1.25 -9.91
N GLU A 131 21.94 1.90 -10.03
CA GLU A 131 20.96 1.64 -11.10
C GLU A 131 21.56 1.90 -12.50
N ALA A 132 22.29 3.01 -12.67
CA ALA A 132 22.97 3.31 -13.93
C ALA A 132 23.97 2.20 -14.31
N HIS A 133 24.72 1.67 -13.32
CA HIS A 133 25.63 0.55 -13.53
C HIS A 133 24.91 -0.78 -13.80
N MET A 134 23.76 -1.02 -13.16
CA MET A 134 22.90 -2.19 -13.43
C MET A 134 22.46 -2.20 -14.89
N THR A 135 21.94 -1.06 -15.37
CA THR A 135 21.54 -0.87 -16.76
C THR A 135 22.71 -1.08 -17.73
N ALA A 136 23.87 -0.48 -17.44
CA ALA A 136 25.08 -0.66 -18.25
C ALA A 136 25.58 -2.13 -18.26
N SER A 137 25.27 -2.90 -17.22
CA SER A 137 25.60 -4.32 -17.09
C SER A 137 24.54 -5.26 -17.65
N GLY A 138 23.43 -4.74 -18.21
CA GLY A 138 22.32 -5.54 -18.72
C GLY A 138 21.49 -6.24 -17.64
N VAL A 139 21.42 -5.66 -16.43
CA VAL A 139 20.63 -6.18 -15.31
C VAL A 139 19.49 -5.20 -15.02
N SER A 140 18.26 -5.67 -15.10
CA SER A 140 17.07 -4.88 -14.77
C SER A 140 16.70 -5.02 -13.28
N PRO A 141 16.31 -3.94 -12.60
CA PRO A 141 15.79 -4.02 -11.23
C PRO A 141 14.41 -4.71 -11.19
N GLU A 142 14.14 -5.44 -10.11
CA GLU A 142 12.81 -5.98 -9.79
C GLU A 142 12.13 -5.08 -8.75
N GLU A 143 10.87 -5.38 -8.40
CA GLU A 143 10.05 -4.58 -7.50
C GLU A 143 10.73 -4.18 -6.17
N PRO A 144 11.50 -5.05 -5.48
CA PRO A 144 12.21 -4.67 -4.26
C PRO A 144 13.30 -3.61 -4.48
N GLU A 145 14.03 -3.69 -5.60
CA GLU A 145 15.07 -2.72 -5.97
C GLU A 145 14.46 -1.41 -6.48
N LEU A 146 13.36 -1.47 -7.23
CA LEU A 146 12.59 -0.29 -7.63
C LEU A 146 12.03 0.43 -6.39
N ALA A 147 11.44 -0.30 -5.45
CA ALA A 147 10.99 0.26 -4.17
C ALA A 147 12.17 0.84 -3.36
N ALA A 148 13.34 0.18 -3.40
CA ALA A 148 14.55 0.68 -2.77
C ALA A 148 15.16 1.91 -3.46
N LEU A 149 14.76 2.26 -4.68
CA LEU A 149 15.12 3.50 -5.37
C LEU A 149 14.08 4.61 -5.17
N LEU A 150 12.81 4.24 -4.97
CA LEU A 150 11.68 5.16 -5.03
C LEU A 150 11.25 5.75 -3.69
N ASP A 151 11.68 5.21 -2.54
CA ASP A 151 10.88 5.41 -1.33
C ASP A 151 11.44 6.41 -0.26
N PRO A 152 12.66 6.32 0.32
CA PRO A 152 13.07 7.32 1.35
C PRO A 152 13.59 8.68 0.86
N TRP A 153 14.07 8.80 -0.39
CA TRP A 153 14.76 10.01 -0.88
C TRP A 153 13.94 10.86 -1.82
N THR A 154 12.83 10.34 -2.32
CA THR A 154 11.92 11.11 -3.16
C THR A 154 11.55 12.39 -2.42
N ALA A 155 11.25 12.34 -1.13
CA ALA A 155 10.98 13.54 -0.34
C ALA A 155 12.17 14.52 -0.29
N GLY A 156 13.40 14.06 -0.04
CA GLY A 156 14.58 14.93 0.05
C GLY A 156 15.00 15.55 -1.29
N VAL A 157 14.91 14.77 -2.37
CA VAL A 157 15.19 15.23 -3.75
C VAL A 157 14.12 16.21 -4.21
N VAL A 158 12.85 15.89 -3.96
CA VAL A 158 11.72 16.78 -4.26
C VAL A 158 11.85 18.08 -3.48
N GLU A 159 12.14 18.01 -2.18
CA GLU A 159 12.40 19.19 -1.35
C GLU A 159 13.54 20.05 -1.89
N ALA A 160 14.66 19.44 -2.27
CA ALA A 160 15.80 20.15 -2.83
C ALA A 160 15.46 20.81 -4.18
N TRP A 161 14.69 20.14 -5.02
CA TRP A 161 14.24 20.70 -6.29
C TRP A 161 13.34 21.91 -6.09
N PHE A 162 12.30 21.80 -5.26
CA PHE A 162 11.36 22.90 -4.99
C PHE A 162 12.02 24.10 -4.30
N ARG A 163 13.10 23.88 -3.53
CA ARG A 163 13.92 24.94 -2.92
C ARG A 163 14.94 25.58 -3.88
N SER A 164 15.06 25.11 -5.12
CA SER A 164 16.03 25.63 -6.09
C SER A 164 15.52 26.85 -6.85
N ASP A 165 16.45 27.71 -7.31
CA ASP A 165 16.12 28.86 -8.16
C ASP A 165 15.42 28.44 -9.46
N LYS A 166 15.78 27.27 -10.01
CA LYS A 166 15.13 26.71 -11.21
C LYS A 166 13.64 26.49 -10.97
N ALA A 167 13.27 25.89 -9.84
CA ALA A 167 11.86 25.70 -9.49
C ALA A 167 11.15 27.02 -9.20
N ALA A 168 11.85 28.01 -8.64
CA ALA A 168 11.27 29.35 -8.41
C ALA A 168 10.88 30.05 -9.72
N THR A 169 11.67 29.86 -10.79
CA THR A 169 11.38 30.41 -12.13
C THR A 169 10.41 29.58 -12.97
N ALA A 170 10.12 28.34 -12.57
CA ALA A 170 9.26 27.45 -13.33
C ALA A 170 7.77 27.76 -13.06
N GLY A 171 7.05 28.26 -14.04
CA GLY A 171 5.59 28.40 -14.00
C GLY A 171 5.04 29.60 -14.73
N LYS A 172 3.71 29.71 -14.72
CA LYS A 172 2.96 30.80 -15.37
C LYS A 172 2.41 31.73 -14.29
N SER A 173 2.61 33.04 -14.46
CA SER A 173 2.10 34.07 -13.53
C SER A 173 0.58 34.18 -13.56
N GLU A 174 -0.03 33.86 -14.70
CA GLU A 174 -1.48 33.91 -14.90
C GLU A 174 -1.98 32.56 -15.47
N TRP A 175 -3.12 32.11 -14.95
CA TRP A 175 -3.80 30.91 -15.42
C TRP A 175 -5.31 31.06 -15.27
N ASN A 176 -6.06 30.27 -16.04
CA ASN A 176 -7.51 30.22 -15.94
C ASN A 176 -7.92 29.21 -14.85
N ALA A 177 -8.43 29.69 -13.72
CA ALA A 177 -8.84 28.85 -12.61
C ALA A 177 -9.98 27.88 -12.97
N ALA A 178 -10.92 28.30 -13.83
CA ALA A 178 -12.00 27.42 -14.29
C ALA A 178 -11.45 26.26 -15.12
N GLN A 179 -10.50 26.54 -16.03
CA GLN A 179 -9.83 25.49 -16.82
C GLN A 179 -9.06 24.49 -15.94
N VAL A 180 -8.39 24.98 -14.89
CA VAL A 180 -7.70 24.11 -13.92
C VAL A 180 -8.69 23.21 -13.22
N LYS A 181 -9.80 23.76 -12.74
CA LYS A 181 -10.85 23.00 -12.05
C LYS A 181 -11.47 21.93 -12.95
N ASP A 182 -11.82 22.29 -14.19
CA ASP A 182 -12.35 21.36 -15.17
C ASP A 182 -11.35 20.23 -15.48
N ALA A 183 -10.06 20.55 -15.58
CA ALA A 183 -9.01 19.57 -15.78
C ALA A 183 -8.84 18.61 -14.59
N ILE A 184 -8.97 19.09 -13.34
CA ILE A 184 -8.95 18.22 -12.14
C ILE A 184 -10.08 17.20 -12.21
N VAL A 185 -11.30 17.65 -12.54
CA VAL A 185 -12.47 16.77 -12.66
C VAL A 185 -12.28 15.77 -13.80
N ALA A 186 -11.82 16.23 -14.97
CA ALA A 186 -11.57 15.36 -16.12
C ALA A 186 -10.50 14.29 -15.86
N ASN A 187 -9.57 14.53 -14.93
CA ASN A 187 -8.52 13.59 -14.55
C ASN A 187 -8.92 12.62 -13.42
N GLY A 188 -10.18 12.62 -12.95
CA GLY A 188 -10.64 11.78 -11.84
C GLY A 188 -10.29 12.33 -10.44
N GLY A 189 -9.90 13.60 -10.37
CA GLY A 189 -9.52 14.28 -9.14
C GLY A 189 -8.01 14.26 -8.85
N GLY A 190 -7.57 15.16 -7.98
CA GLY A 190 -6.22 15.16 -7.43
C GLY A 190 -5.11 15.77 -8.29
N CYS A 191 -5.28 16.04 -9.59
CA CYS A 191 -4.25 16.73 -10.40
C CYS A 191 -4.81 17.34 -11.70
N HIS A 192 -4.28 18.49 -12.14
CA HIS A 192 -4.74 19.15 -13.38
C HIS A 192 -3.81 18.92 -14.59
N ARG A 193 -2.51 18.65 -14.39
CA ARG A 193 -1.52 18.39 -15.48
C ARG A 193 -1.34 19.52 -16.50
N LEU A 194 -1.62 20.77 -16.10
CA LEU A 194 -1.49 21.95 -16.98
C LEU A 194 -0.13 22.66 -16.86
N GLY A 195 0.81 22.05 -16.13
CA GLY A 195 2.13 22.60 -15.81
C GLY A 195 2.11 23.46 -14.54
N TRP A 196 3.27 24.04 -14.21
CA TRP A 196 3.47 24.78 -12.95
C TRP A 196 2.68 26.10 -12.91
N LEU A 197 1.89 26.29 -11.86
CA LEU A 197 1.13 27.51 -11.62
C LEU A 197 1.88 28.46 -10.67
N GLY A 198 1.72 29.76 -10.89
CA GLY A 198 2.42 30.82 -10.17
C GLY A 198 3.87 31.02 -10.63
N THR A 199 4.53 31.99 -10.00
CA THR A 199 5.96 32.26 -10.14
C THR A 199 6.54 32.61 -8.78
N GLY A 200 7.87 32.51 -8.62
CA GLY A 200 8.55 32.82 -7.37
C GLY A 200 8.82 31.59 -6.50
N PRO A 201 9.44 31.80 -5.32
CA PRO A 201 9.94 30.72 -4.48
C PRO A 201 8.81 29.87 -3.91
N TRP A 202 9.07 28.57 -3.80
CA TRP A 202 8.17 27.62 -3.15
C TRP A 202 8.42 27.58 -1.63
N THR A 203 7.34 27.54 -0.87
CA THR A 203 7.34 27.16 0.54
C THR A 203 7.17 25.65 0.63
N VAL A 204 8.07 24.98 1.35
CA VAL A 204 8.10 23.53 1.48
C VAL A 204 8.10 23.14 2.95
N GLN A 205 7.04 22.47 3.40
CA GLN A 205 6.79 22.13 4.80
C GLN A 205 6.35 20.67 4.93
N ARG A 206 6.82 19.99 5.99
CA ARG A 206 6.27 18.69 6.40
C ARG A 206 5.09 18.94 7.33
N VAL A 207 3.96 18.33 7.05
CA VAL A 207 2.68 18.57 7.71
C VAL A 207 1.95 17.26 7.97
N ARG A 208 0.89 17.33 8.79
CA ARG A 208 -0.12 16.29 8.89
C ARG A 208 -1.44 16.80 8.33
N VAL A 209 -2.32 15.89 7.97
CA VAL A 209 -3.68 16.21 7.53
C VAL A 209 -4.60 16.06 8.75
N GLY A 210 -5.46 17.05 8.98
CA GLY A 210 -6.41 17.05 10.08
C GLY A 210 -7.52 16.02 9.88
N ALA A 211 -8.33 15.81 10.92
CA ALA A 211 -9.52 14.96 10.84
C ALA A 211 -10.61 15.52 9.90
N ASP A 212 -10.48 16.80 9.54
CA ASP A 212 -11.28 17.57 8.59
C ASP A 212 -10.68 17.55 7.19
N ASP A 213 -9.76 16.64 6.88
CA ASP A 213 -9.20 16.45 5.54
C ASP A 213 -8.45 17.67 4.94
N HIS A 214 -8.14 18.66 5.77
CA HIS A 214 -7.34 19.82 5.40
C HIS A 214 -5.86 19.63 5.75
N CYS A 215 -5.00 20.07 4.85
CA CYS A 215 -3.56 20.13 5.03
C CYS A 215 -3.20 21.08 6.18
N GLY A 216 -2.42 20.61 7.15
CA GLY A 216 -1.98 21.42 8.30
C GLY A 216 -1.08 22.61 7.96
N GLY A 217 -0.53 22.69 6.73
CA GLY A 217 0.29 23.80 6.25
C GLY A 217 -0.52 24.86 5.50
N CYS A 218 -1.02 24.49 4.32
CA CYS A 218 -1.71 25.42 3.42
C CYS A 218 -3.23 25.45 3.57
N ARG A 219 -3.82 24.62 4.43
CA ARG A 219 -5.27 24.48 4.64
C ARG A 219 -6.07 24.09 3.41
N TYR A 220 -5.45 23.66 2.31
CA TYR A 220 -6.20 23.05 1.22
C TYR A 220 -6.73 21.67 1.62
N ARG A 221 -7.95 21.38 1.18
CA ARG A 221 -8.60 20.09 1.35
C ARG A 221 -7.98 19.07 0.39
N LEU A 222 -7.56 17.92 0.90
CA LEU A 222 -7.11 16.81 0.04
C LEU A 222 -8.32 16.15 -0.62
N ALA A 223 -8.17 15.79 -1.90
CA ALA A 223 -9.17 15.11 -2.67
C ALA A 223 -9.27 13.62 -2.31
N CYS A 224 -10.49 13.10 -2.36
CA CYS A 224 -10.75 11.68 -2.56
C CYS A 224 -10.66 11.43 -4.07
N ILE A 225 -9.52 10.93 -4.54
CA ILE A 225 -9.33 10.57 -5.95
C ILE A 225 -10.20 9.35 -6.22
N ASP A 226 -11.05 9.45 -7.23
CA ASP A 226 -11.95 8.37 -7.61
C ASP A 226 -11.16 7.22 -8.23
N ILE A 227 -11.55 6.01 -7.84
CA ILE A 227 -11.05 4.81 -8.49
C ILE A 227 -11.93 4.59 -9.72
N ASP A 228 -11.31 4.48 -10.89
CA ASP A 228 -12.03 4.28 -12.16
C ASP A 228 -12.97 3.06 -12.04
N MET A 229 -14.25 3.28 -12.33
CA MET A 229 -15.26 2.22 -12.28
C MET A 229 -15.00 1.14 -13.33
N GLU A 230 -14.41 1.50 -14.48
CA GLU A 230 -14.06 0.50 -15.49
C GLU A 230 -12.91 -0.38 -15.01
N GLU A 231 -11.88 0.22 -14.41
CA GLU A 231 -10.79 -0.51 -13.75
C GLU A 231 -11.32 -1.40 -12.61
N THR A 232 -12.24 -0.88 -11.79
CA THR A 232 -12.91 -1.65 -10.72
C THR A 232 -13.68 -2.84 -11.27
N ARG A 233 -14.37 -2.68 -12.41
CA ARG A 233 -15.09 -3.77 -13.06
C ARG A 233 -14.13 -4.85 -13.59
N ARG A 234 -13.07 -4.45 -14.31
CA ARG A 234 -12.04 -5.38 -14.79
C ARG A 234 -11.38 -6.12 -13.61
N PHE A 235 -11.22 -5.43 -12.49
CA PHE A 235 -10.69 -6.01 -11.26
C PHE A 235 -11.64 -7.06 -10.66
N ALA A 236 -12.93 -6.75 -10.54
CA ALA A 236 -13.95 -7.70 -10.10
C ALA A 236 -13.98 -8.95 -10.99
N ASP A 237 -13.90 -8.76 -12.32
CA ASP A 237 -13.87 -9.86 -13.29
C ASP A 237 -12.61 -10.73 -13.12
N SER A 238 -11.45 -10.12 -12.81
CA SER A 238 -10.20 -10.85 -12.55
C SER A 238 -10.28 -11.67 -11.25
N VAL A 239 -10.82 -11.09 -10.18
CA VAL A 239 -11.08 -11.80 -8.91
C VAL A 239 -12.04 -12.96 -9.13
N ALA A 240 -13.11 -12.75 -9.90
CA ALA A 240 -14.06 -13.82 -10.23
C ALA A 240 -13.42 -14.94 -11.04
N GLY A 241 -12.56 -14.61 -12.01
CA GLY A 241 -11.80 -15.59 -12.78
C GLY A 241 -10.92 -16.47 -11.88
N LEU A 242 -10.14 -15.86 -10.99
CA LEU A 242 -9.29 -16.58 -10.04
C LEU A 242 -10.09 -17.44 -9.06
N ALA A 243 -11.22 -16.92 -8.57
CA ALA A 243 -12.13 -17.69 -7.73
C ALA A 243 -12.65 -18.92 -8.50
N LEU A 244 -13.12 -18.78 -9.74
CA LEU A 244 -13.64 -19.89 -10.55
C LEU A 244 -12.59 -20.95 -10.92
N GLU A 245 -11.30 -20.60 -10.93
CA GLU A 245 -10.20 -21.55 -11.14
C GLU A 245 -9.90 -22.40 -9.89
N ARG A 246 -10.11 -21.83 -8.70
CA ARG A 246 -9.71 -22.43 -7.41
C ARG A 246 -10.88 -22.99 -6.62
N GLU A 247 -12.07 -22.47 -6.86
CA GLU A 247 -13.33 -22.89 -6.24
C GLU A 247 -14.08 -23.89 -7.11
N THR A 248 -15.07 -24.55 -6.50
CA THR A 248 -16.02 -25.32 -7.30
C THR A 248 -16.85 -24.34 -8.14
N LYS A 249 -16.67 -24.35 -9.47
CA LYS A 249 -17.27 -23.35 -10.39
C LYS A 249 -18.74 -23.04 -10.11
N THR A 250 -19.53 -24.07 -9.83
CA THR A 250 -20.97 -23.95 -9.51
C THR A 250 -21.27 -23.13 -8.25
N ASN A 251 -20.41 -23.22 -7.23
CA ASN A 251 -20.61 -22.53 -5.96
C ASN A 251 -20.43 -21.02 -6.12
N PHE A 252 -19.34 -20.62 -6.77
CA PHE A 252 -19.03 -19.21 -6.95
C PHE A 252 -19.98 -18.55 -7.95
N SER A 253 -20.32 -19.20 -9.07
CA SER A 253 -21.30 -18.65 -10.02
C SER A 253 -22.68 -18.42 -9.38
N ARG A 254 -23.14 -19.35 -8.52
CA ARG A 254 -24.38 -19.15 -7.75
C ARG A 254 -24.30 -17.93 -6.83
N PHE A 255 -23.14 -17.68 -6.22
CA PHE A 255 -22.95 -16.47 -5.42
C PHE A 255 -23.00 -15.20 -6.27
N GLN A 256 -22.38 -15.20 -7.46
CA GLN A 256 -22.44 -14.05 -8.36
C GLN A 256 -23.88 -13.71 -8.77
N GLU A 257 -24.68 -14.72 -9.13
CA GLU A 257 -26.10 -14.55 -9.44
C GLU A 257 -26.90 -14.03 -8.24
N TRP A 258 -26.67 -14.60 -7.06
CA TRP A 258 -27.32 -14.16 -5.83
C TRP A 258 -26.98 -12.71 -5.48
N LEU A 259 -25.72 -12.30 -5.64
CA LEU A 259 -25.26 -10.95 -5.35
C LEU A 259 -25.87 -9.93 -6.33
N GLU A 260 -25.99 -10.28 -7.62
CA GLU A 260 -26.62 -9.41 -8.62
C GLU A 260 -28.11 -9.17 -8.30
N ALA A 261 -28.79 -10.18 -7.74
CA ALA A 261 -30.16 -10.04 -7.25
C ALA A 261 -30.26 -9.24 -5.94
N ASN A 262 -29.17 -9.10 -5.17
CA ASN A 262 -29.12 -8.48 -3.83
C ASN A 262 -28.00 -7.44 -3.76
N LYS A 263 -28.16 -6.31 -4.43
CA LYS A 263 -27.07 -5.32 -4.65
C LYS A 263 -27.07 -4.11 -3.69
N GLU A 264 -27.95 -4.07 -2.69
CA GLU A 264 -28.19 -2.87 -1.88
C GLU A 264 -27.38 -2.82 -0.56
N TYR A 265 -26.13 -3.26 -0.58
CA TYR A 265 -25.26 -3.25 0.61
C TYR A 265 -24.28 -2.07 0.59
N GLN A 266 -24.14 -1.37 1.73
CA GLN A 266 -23.15 -0.29 1.90
C GLN A 266 -21.84 -0.80 2.51
N ALA A 267 -21.88 -1.99 3.12
CA ALA A 267 -20.72 -2.63 3.71
C ALA A 267 -20.84 -4.16 3.63
N ILE A 268 -19.73 -4.80 3.32
CA ILE A 268 -19.49 -6.23 3.43
C ILE A 268 -18.66 -6.49 4.68
N VAL A 269 -18.99 -7.56 5.40
CA VAL A 269 -18.40 -7.92 6.68
C VAL A 269 -17.76 -9.30 6.57
N ASP A 270 -16.46 -9.35 6.81
CA ASP A 270 -15.72 -10.60 7.00
C ASP A 270 -16.04 -11.16 8.39
N GLY A 271 -17.07 -12.02 8.43
CA GLY A 271 -17.60 -12.50 9.69
C GLY A 271 -16.62 -13.37 10.46
N ALA A 272 -15.76 -14.12 9.76
CA ALA A 272 -14.82 -15.03 10.39
C ALA A 272 -13.69 -14.26 11.08
N ASN A 273 -13.16 -13.24 10.41
CA ASN A 273 -12.11 -12.38 10.96
C ASN A 273 -12.57 -11.66 12.23
N ILE A 274 -13.78 -11.07 12.20
CA ILE A 274 -14.33 -10.35 13.37
C ILE A 274 -14.59 -11.28 14.54
N ALA A 275 -15.27 -12.41 14.31
CA ALA A 275 -15.65 -13.31 15.38
C ALA A 275 -14.47 -14.06 16.02
N LEU A 276 -13.30 -14.08 15.36
CA LEU A 276 -12.07 -14.68 15.88
C LEU A 276 -11.09 -13.62 16.45
N TYR A 277 -11.44 -12.34 16.38
CA TYR A 277 -10.57 -11.27 16.83
C TYR A 277 -10.29 -11.33 18.33
N GLN A 278 -9.00 -11.45 18.70
CA GLN A 278 -8.53 -11.59 20.08
C GLN A 278 -9.09 -12.81 20.83
N GLN A 279 -9.47 -13.87 20.12
CA GLN A 279 -10.03 -15.11 20.69
C GLN A 279 -9.00 -16.23 20.89
N ASN A 280 -7.70 -15.92 20.94
CA ASN A 280 -6.63 -16.93 21.01
C ASN A 280 -6.31 -17.46 22.44
N PHE A 281 -7.29 -17.47 23.35
CA PHE A 281 -7.14 -17.97 24.73
C PHE A 281 -7.84 -19.33 24.92
N ALA A 282 -7.62 -20.02 26.04
CA ALA A 282 -8.05 -21.41 26.24
C ALA A 282 -9.57 -21.64 26.11
N GLU A 283 -10.39 -20.65 26.47
CA GLU A 283 -11.85 -20.63 26.28
C GLU A 283 -12.28 -19.74 25.11
N GLY A 284 -11.32 -19.20 24.37
CA GLY A 284 -11.54 -18.32 23.25
C GLY A 284 -12.19 -19.09 22.10
N GLY A 285 -13.20 -18.47 21.50
CA GLY A 285 -14.06 -19.14 20.54
C GLY A 285 -14.65 -18.15 19.55
N PHE A 286 -15.53 -18.67 18.70
CA PHE A 286 -16.20 -17.86 17.71
C PHE A 286 -17.25 -16.94 18.37
N SER A 287 -16.96 -15.64 18.44
CA SER A 287 -17.77 -14.67 19.17
C SER A 287 -18.81 -13.99 18.28
N LEU A 288 -20.06 -14.44 18.39
CA LEU A 288 -21.18 -13.77 17.70
C LEU A 288 -21.52 -12.40 18.31
N THR A 289 -21.18 -12.15 19.56
CA THR A 289 -21.39 -10.84 20.20
C THR A 289 -20.48 -9.76 19.61
N GLN A 290 -19.23 -10.12 19.27
CA GLN A 290 -18.33 -9.22 18.53
C GLN A 290 -18.90 -8.88 17.14
N LEU A 291 -19.39 -9.91 16.44
CA LEU A 291 -19.98 -9.74 15.11
C LEU A 291 -21.25 -8.88 15.16
N ASP A 292 -22.15 -9.14 16.11
CA ASP A 292 -23.38 -8.37 16.31
C ASP A 292 -23.10 -6.91 16.68
N ALA A 293 -22.05 -6.65 17.48
CA ALA A 293 -21.63 -5.28 17.80
C ALA A 293 -21.15 -4.51 16.55
N VAL A 294 -20.42 -5.16 15.63
CA VAL A 294 -20.02 -4.55 14.34
C VAL A 294 -21.23 -4.31 13.45
N ILE A 295 -22.16 -5.26 13.35
CA ILE A 295 -23.40 -5.11 12.57
C ILE A 295 -24.23 -3.94 13.13
N THR A 296 -24.36 -3.83 14.45
CA THR A 296 -25.11 -2.75 15.11
C THR A 296 -24.49 -1.39 14.82
N GLU A 297 -23.18 -1.24 14.98
CA GLU A 297 -22.47 0.01 14.67
C GLU A 297 -22.62 0.41 13.19
N LEU A 298 -22.59 -0.56 12.27
CA LEU A 298 -22.84 -0.29 10.84
C LEU A 298 -24.28 0.13 10.58
N ARG A 299 -25.26 -0.52 11.22
CA ARG A 299 -26.68 -0.17 11.09
C ARG A 299 -26.95 1.24 11.61
N ASP A 300 -26.40 1.60 12.76
CA ASP A 300 -26.53 2.94 13.34
C ASP A 300 -25.94 4.00 12.39
N ARG A 301 -24.79 3.69 11.77
CA ARG A 301 -24.13 4.56 10.78
C ARG A 301 -24.91 4.70 9.47
N TYR A 302 -25.57 3.64 9.01
CA TYR A 302 -26.24 3.58 7.71
C TYR A 302 -27.78 3.59 7.82
N HIS A 303 -28.33 4.33 8.78
CA HIS A 303 -29.77 4.57 8.93
C HIS A 303 -30.60 3.27 8.99
N GLY A 304 -30.10 2.26 9.69
CA GLY A 304 -30.76 0.97 9.90
C GLY A 304 -30.54 -0.06 8.79
N LYS A 305 -29.86 0.30 7.69
CA LYS A 305 -29.55 -0.63 6.60
C LYS A 305 -28.59 -1.73 7.07
N TRP A 306 -28.87 -2.96 6.65
CA TRP A 306 -28.09 -4.12 7.03
C TRP A 306 -26.82 -4.26 6.19
N PRO A 307 -25.65 -4.53 6.80
CA PRO A 307 -24.49 -4.98 6.06
C PRO A 307 -24.65 -6.44 5.61
N LEU A 308 -23.88 -6.86 4.60
CA LEU A 308 -23.81 -8.27 4.22
C LEU A 308 -22.67 -8.96 4.96
N VAL A 309 -23.01 -9.91 5.82
CA VAL A 309 -22.05 -10.77 6.52
C VAL A 309 -21.79 -12.01 5.68
N ILE A 310 -20.51 -12.30 5.43
CA ILE A 310 -20.08 -13.55 4.80
C ILE A 310 -19.51 -14.48 5.88
N LEU A 311 -20.03 -15.70 5.95
CA LEU A 311 -19.54 -16.75 6.86
C LEU A 311 -19.60 -18.13 6.23
N HIS A 312 -18.65 -18.99 6.57
CA HIS A 312 -18.66 -20.37 6.11
C HIS A 312 -19.77 -21.22 6.78
N ASP A 313 -20.44 -22.08 6.00
CA ASP A 313 -21.58 -22.92 6.42
C ASP A 313 -21.30 -23.80 7.66
N LYS A 314 -20.12 -24.44 7.74
CA LYS A 314 -19.67 -25.25 8.87
C LYS A 314 -19.65 -24.47 10.18
N ARG A 315 -19.28 -23.19 10.14
CA ARG A 315 -19.28 -22.32 11.33
C ARG A 315 -20.71 -22.06 11.77
N ILE A 316 -21.58 -21.71 10.82
CA ILE A 316 -23.01 -21.50 11.09
C ILE A 316 -23.66 -22.75 11.69
N ALA A 317 -23.44 -23.93 11.09
CA ALA A 317 -24.01 -25.19 11.58
C ALA A 317 -23.69 -25.44 13.06
N LYS A 318 -22.42 -25.26 13.46
CA LYS A 318 -21.98 -25.39 14.85
C LYS A 318 -22.59 -24.32 15.77
N LEU A 319 -22.71 -23.08 15.29
CA LEU A 319 -23.26 -21.98 16.09
C LEU A 319 -24.76 -22.13 16.34
N MET A 320 -25.50 -22.77 15.42
CA MET A 320 -26.94 -23.02 15.55
C MET A 320 -27.31 -24.06 16.62
N GLU A 321 -26.33 -24.77 17.21
CA GLU A 321 -26.53 -25.67 18.34
C GLU A 321 -26.92 -24.90 19.62
N ASN A 322 -26.47 -23.64 19.75
CA ASN A 322 -26.84 -22.76 20.86
C ASN A 322 -28.11 -21.96 20.51
N SER A 323 -29.11 -21.98 21.39
CA SER A 323 -30.42 -21.35 21.18
C SER A 323 -30.36 -19.82 21.07
N SER A 324 -29.50 -19.15 21.83
CA SER A 324 -29.32 -17.69 21.76
C SER A 324 -28.68 -17.28 20.44
N ASN A 325 -27.67 -18.03 19.98
CA ASN A 325 -27.00 -17.81 18.70
C ASN A 325 -27.96 -18.04 17.52
N ARG A 326 -28.81 -19.05 17.62
CA ARG A 326 -29.82 -19.38 16.61
C ARG A 326 -30.73 -18.19 16.34
N HIS A 327 -31.21 -17.50 17.37
CA HIS A 327 -32.09 -16.34 17.19
C HIS A 327 -31.41 -15.19 16.42
N LEU A 328 -30.13 -14.91 16.71
CA LEU A 328 -29.36 -13.87 16.01
C LEU A 328 -29.13 -14.24 14.54
N ILE A 329 -28.69 -15.47 14.27
CA ILE A 329 -28.44 -15.95 12.90
C ILE A 329 -29.72 -15.94 12.06
N GLU A 330 -30.84 -16.39 12.63
CA GLU A 330 -32.14 -16.36 11.95
C GLU A 330 -32.56 -14.92 11.63
N THR A 331 -32.36 -14.00 12.58
CA THR A 331 -32.62 -12.56 12.38
C THR A 331 -31.82 -12.03 11.20
N TRP A 332 -30.52 -12.34 11.12
CA TRP A 332 -29.68 -11.89 10.01
C TRP A 332 -30.15 -12.48 8.67
N ARG A 333 -30.52 -13.77 8.63
CA ARG A 333 -31.07 -14.42 7.43
C ARG A 333 -32.36 -13.76 6.94
N THR A 334 -33.32 -13.54 7.82
CA THR A 334 -34.62 -12.92 7.47
C THR A 334 -34.45 -11.51 6.92
N ASN A 335 -33.40 -10.79 7.35
CA ASN A 335 -33.08 -9.45 6.86
C ASN A 335 -32.14 -9.45 5.64
N GLY A 336 -31.81 -10.62 5.07
CA GLY A 336 -30.85 -10.72 3.95
C GLY A 336 -29.41 -10.39 4.32
N ALA A 337 -29.10 -10.22 5.60
CA ALA A 337 -27.81 -9.72 6.09
C ALA A 337 -26.72 -10.81 6.20
N LEU A 338 -27.00 -12.05 5.81
CA LEU A 338 -26.07 -13.17 5.93
C LEU A 338 -26.05 -14.01 4.66
N TYR A 339 -24.86 -14.18 4.08
CA TYR A 339 -24.59 -15.20 3.07
C TYR A 339 -23.66 -16.27 3.64
N THR A 340 -24.01 -17.54 3.41
CA THR A 340 -23.20 -18.67 3.85
C THR A 340 -22.38 -19.25 2.71
N SER A 341 -21.06 -19.15 2.77
CA SER A 341 -20.19 -19.80 1.80
C SER A 341 -20.24 -21.34 1.98
N PRO A 342 -20.30 -22.10 0.88
CA PRO A 342 -20.49 -23.55 0.93
C PRO A 342 -19.24 -24.30 1.41
N SER A 343 -19.46 -25.51 1.92
CA SER A 343 -18.39 -26.37 2.39
C SER A 343 -17.28 -26.63 1.37
N GLY A 344 -16.04 -26.34 1.77
CA GLY A 344 -14.87 -26.54 0.93
C GLY A 344 -14.48 -25.31 0.11
N SER A 345 -15.26 -24.24 0.19
CA SER A 345 -14.92 -22.95 -0.38
C SER A 345 -14.13 -22.07 0.57
N ASN A 346 -13.22 -21.26 0.02
CA ASN A 346 -12.60 -20.18 0.75
C ASN A 346 -13.56 -18.98 0.79
N ASP A 347 -13.95 -18.55 2.00
CA ASP A 347 -14.77 -17.37 2.24
C ASP A 347 -14.11 -16.07 1.77
N ASP A 348 -12.79 -16.04 1.64
CA ASP A 348 -12.01 -14.89 1.16
C ASP A 348 -12.48 -14.36 -0.20
N TRP A 349 -12.75 -15.28 -1.14
CA TRP A 349 -13.22 -14.90 -2.47
C TRP A 349 -14.58 -14.22 -2.45
N TYR A 350 -15.44 -14.58 -1.49
CA TYR A 350 -16.84 -14.14 -1.46
C TYR A 350 -16.94 -12.72 -0.93
N TRP A 351 -16.34 -12.44 0.24
CA TRP A 351 -16.38 -11.09 0.79
C TRP A 351 -15.56 -10.10 -0.05
N LEU A 352 -14.45 -10.54 -0.66
CA LEU A 352 -13.64 -9.68 -1.51
C LEU A 352 -14.37 -9.31 -2.79
N TYR A 353 -14.87 -10.32 -3.50
CA TYR A 353 -15.63 -10.10 -4.73
C TYR A 353 -16.87 -9.22 -4.48
N ALA A 354 -17.62 -9.48 -3.39
CA ALA A 354 -18.79 -8.66 -3.07
C ALA A 354 -18.45 -7.19 -2.83
N ALA A 355 -17.40 -6.92 -2.06
CA ALA A 355 -17.00 -5.55 -1.74
C ALA A 355 -16.56 -4.78 -3.00
N ILE A 356 -15.80 -5.43 -3.88
CA ILE A 356 -15.35 -4.83 -5.16
C ILE A 356 -16.53 -4.63 -6.10
N LYS A 357 -17.33 -5.68 -6.34
CA LYS A 357 -18.43 -5.69 -7.30
C LYS A 357 -19.51 -4.66 -6.96
N LEU A 358 -19.82 -4.49 -5.68
CA LEU A 358 -20.78 -3.49 -5.19
C LEU A 358 -20.14 -2.12 -4.92
N ASN A 359 -18.81 -2.00 -5.07
CA ASN A 359 -18.05 -0.78 -4.80
C ASN A 359 -18.38 -0.17 -3.42
N CYS A 360 -18.33 -1.01 -2.38
CA CYS A 360 -18.75 -0.66 -1.03
C CYS A 360 -17.68 -1.01 0.02
N LEU A 361 -17.91 -0.64 1.29
CA LEU A 361 -16.91 -0.85 2.33
C LEU A 361 -16.70 -2.34 2.62
N LEU A 362 -15.47 -2.70 3.02
CA LEU A 362 -15.11 -4.03 3.48
C LEU A 362 -14.60 -3.95 4.92
N VAL A 363 -15.32 -4.56 5.85
CA VAL A 363 -14.93 -4.61 7.27
C VAL A 363 -14.11 -5.87 7.52
N THR A 364 -12.79 -5.70 7.62
CA THR A 364 -11.84 -6.77 7.97
C THR A 364 -10.54 -6.17 8.51
N ASN A 365 -9.91 -6.87 9.46
CA ASN A 365 -8.54 -6.59 9.90
C ASN A 365 -7.52 -7.43 9.14
N ASP A 366 -7.94 -8.24 8.17
CA ASP A 366 -7.03 -8.94 7.29
C ASP A 366 -6.21 -7.93 6.45
N GLU A 367 -4.91 -8.20 6.33
CA GLU A 367 -4.01 -7.38 5.53
C GLU A 367 -4.02 -7.78 4.05
N MET A 368 -4.68 -8.90 3.72
CA MET A 368 -4.81 -9.49 2.39
C MET A 368 -3.43 -9.65 1.75
N ARG A 369 -2.52 -10.29 2.50
CA ARG A 369 -1.09 -10.44 2.17
C ARG A 369 -0.77 -11.73 1.41
N ASP A 370 -1.76 -12.56 1.16
CA ASP A 370 -1.51 -13.83 0.48
C ASP A 370 -1.01 -13.60 -0.94
N HIS A 371 -0.10 -14.46 -1.41
CA HIS A 371 0.41 -14.48 -2.79
C HIS A 371 -0.69 -14.53 -3.86
N ILE A 372 -1.92 -14.86 -3.46
CA ILE A 372 -3.13 -14.83 -4.28
C ILE A 372 -3.48 -13.40 -4.69
N PHE A 373 -3.31 -12.43 -3.78
CA PHE A 373 -3.60 -11.02 -4.01
C PHE A 373 -2.43 -10.26 -4.62
N GLU A 374 -1.23 -10.84 -4.66
CA GLU A 374 -0.12 -10.31 -5.48
C GLU A 374 -0.41 -10.45 -6.99
N LEU A 375 -1.23 -11.43 -7.39
CA LEU A 375 -1.71 -11.60 -8.77
C LEU A 375 -2.70 -10.52 -9.21
N LEU A 376 -3.25 -9.76 -8.26
CA LEU A 376 -4.33 -8.79 -8.46
C LEU A 376 -3.84 -7.39 -8.87
N GLY A 377 -2.64 -7.30 -9.43
CA GLY A 377 -2.09 -6.06 -9.99
C GLY A 377 -1.49 -5.14 -8.93
N SER A 378 -0.27 -4.67 -9.20
CA SER A 378 0.56 -3.95 -8.22
C SER A 378 0.11 -2.52 -7.90
N SER A 379 -0.75 -1.90 -8.73
CA SER A 379 -1.17 -0.49 -8.55
C SER A 379 -2.60 -0.31 -8.06
N PHE A 380 -3.55 -1.16 -8.48
CA PHE A 380 -4.98 -0.96 -8.19
C PHE A 380 -5.37 -1.43 -6.80
N PHE A 381 -5.05 -2.68 -6.46
CA PHE A 381 -5.53 -3.31 -5.23
C PHE A 381 -5.10 -2.58 -3.95
N PRO A 382 -3.86 -2.05 -3.81
CA PRO A 382 -3.48 -1.24 -2.66
C PRO A 382 -4.34 0.02 -2.51
N LYS A 383 -4.65 0.72 -3.61
CA LYS A 383 -5.52 1.91 -3.62
C LYS A 383 -6.95 1.56 -3.24
N TRP A 384 -7.49 0.49 -3.84
CA TRP A 384 -8.81 -0.01 -3.51
C TRP A 384 -8.92 -0.39 -2.03
N LYS A 385 -7.94 -1.12 -1.52
CA LYS A 385 -7.86 -1.52 -0.10
C LYS A 385 -7.85 -0.31 0.82
N GLN A 386 -7.04 0.70 0.52
CA GLN A 386 -7.03 1.94 1.30
C GLN A 386 -8.40 2.62 1.33
N ARG A 387 -9.11 2.65 0.19
CA ARG A 387 -10.38 3.37 0.04
C ARG A 387 -11.59 2.64 0.64
N HIS A 388 -11.54 1.31 0.71
CA HIS A 388 -12.71 0.48 1.06
C HIS A 388 -12.55 -0.28 2.37
N ARG A 389 -11.33 -0.58 2.82
CA ARG A 389 -11.12 -1.40 4.02
C ARG A 389 -11.37 -0.60 5.29
N VAL A 390 -12.35 -1.03 6.07
CA VAL A 390 -12.63 -0.57 7.42
C VAL A 390 -11.95 -1.53 8.40
N LYS A 391 -11.01 -1.00 9.18
CA LYS A 391 -10.42 -1.73 10.31
C LYS A 391 -11.33 -1.63 11.52
N TYR A 392 -11.17 -2.52 12.47
CA TYR A 392 -11.97 -2.49 13.70
C TYR A 392 -11.15 -2.86 14.93
N THR A 393 -11.59 -2.38 16.08
CA THR A 393 -11.13 -2.82 17.39
C THR A 393 -12.31 -2.85 18.36
N PHE A 394 -12.11 -3.40 19.55
CA PHE A 394 -13.15 -3.46 20.58
C PHE A 394 -12.69 -2.74 21.83
N ASN A 395 -13.52 -1.84 22.34
CA ASN A 395 -13.29 -1.15 23.60
C ASN A 395 -14.45 -1.46 24.56
N LYS A 396 -14.16 -2.17 25.65
CA LYS A 396 -15.16 -2.61 26.64
C LYS A 396 -16.39 -3.27 26.01
N GLY A 397 -16.16 -4.14 25.01
CA GLY A 397 -17.22 -4.87 24.29
C GLY A 397 -17.93 -4.08 23.18
N LYS A 398 -17.66 -2.78 23.02
CA LYS A 398 -18.20 -1.98 21.90
C LYS A 398 -17.25 -2.02 20.71
N ALA A 399 -17.81 -2.24 19.51
CA ALA A 399 -17.05 -2.14 18.27
C ALA A 399 -16.65 -0.68 18.02
N VAL A 400 -15.41 -0.48 17.60
CA VAL A 400 -14.88 0.82 17.14
C VAL A 400 -14.37 0.61 15.72
N LEU A 401 -15.05 1.22 14.75
CA LEU A 401 -14.69 1.13 13.35
C LEU A 401 -13.74 2.27 12.98
N VAL A 402 -12.60 1.90 12.42
CA VAL A 402 -11.61 2.81 11.85
C VAL A 402 -11.90 2.91 10.36
N MET A 403 -12.67 3.93 9.99
CA MET A 403 -13.07 4.20 8.61
C MET A 403 -11.86 4.62 7.76
N PRO A 404 -11.84 4.29 6.45
CA PRO A 404 -10.93 4.87 5.47
C PRO A 404 -10.89 6.40 5.57
N PRO A 405 -9.73 7.03 5.32
CA PRO A 405 -9.65 8.48 5.27
C PRO A 405 -10.56 9.02 4.15
N PRO A 406 -11.16 10.21 4.32
CA PRO A 406 -11.96 10.86 3.28
C PRO A 406 -11.11 11.48 2.16
N TYR A 407 -9.82 11.16 2.09
CA TYR A 407 -8.86 11.60 1.07
C TYR A 407 -7.99 10.43 0.61
N SER A 408 -7.52 10.48 -0.64
CA SER A 408 -6.63 9.47 -1.20
C SER A 408 -5.17 9.76 -0.85
N SER A 409 -4.43 8.77 -0.36
CA SER A 409 -3.01 8.99 -0.02
C SER A 409 -2.07 8.83 -1.21
N GLU A 410 -2.34 9.61 -2.25
CA GLU A 410 -1.54 9.73 -3.46
C GLU A 410 -0.97 11.16 -3.56
N VAL A 411 -0.06 11.39 -4.50
CA VAL A 411 0.41 12.74 -4.80
C VAL A 411 -0.76 13.55 -5.35
N GLN A 412 -0.98 14.74 -4.79
CA GLN A 412 -2.06 15.62 -5.21
C GLN A 412 -1.57 17.03 -5.54
N GLU A 413 -2.21 17.66 -6.52
CA GLU A 413 -2.03 19.02 -6.97
C GLU A 413 -3.37 19.77 -6.86
N SER A 414 -3.37 20.88 -6.12
CA SER A 414 -4.54 21.73 -5.88
C SER A 414 -4.83 22.68 -7.05
N GLU A 415 -6.02 23.27 -7.06
CA GLU A 415 -6.42 24.31 -8.02
C GLU A 415 -5.49 25.53 -8.05
N MET A 416 -4.78 25.78 -6.95
CA MET A 416 -3.82 26.88 -6.79
C MET A 416 -2.37 26.45 -7.09
N GLY A 417 -2.17 25.24 -7.60
CA GLY A 417 -0.85 24.68 -7.94
C GLY A 417 0.01 24.27 -6.75
N ALA A 418 -0.57 24.21 -5.54
CA ALA A 418 0.10 23.61 -4.38
C ALA A 418 0.09 22.07 -4.48
N TRP A 419 1.21 21.45 -4.13
CA TRP A 419 1.45 20.02 -4.16
C TRP A 419 1.44 19.40 -2.76
N HIS A 420 0.88 18.21 -2.66
CA HIS A 420 0.85 17.38 -1.47
C HIS A 420 1.38 16.01 -1.80
N ILE A 421 2.50 15.63 -1.19
CA ILE A 421 3.16 14.35 -1.45
C ILE A 421 3.14 13.53 -0.15
N PRO A 422 2.46 12.38 -0.11
CA PRO A 422 2.45 11.52 1.06
C PRO A 422 3.84 10.90 1.24
N MET A 423 4.34 10.88 2.48
CA MET A 423 5.60 10.22 2.81
C MET A 423 5.29 8.82 3.36
N GLU A 424 6.07 7.80 2.98
CA GLU A 424 5.93 6.47 3.57
C GLU A 424 6.29 6.49 5.05
N GLU A 425 5.39 5.96 5.87
CA GLU A 425 5.59 5.81 7.31
C GLU A 425 5.44 4.34 7.70
N LYS A 426 6.44 3.82 8.42
CA LYS A 426 6.53 2.40 8.79
C LYS A 426 5.43 1.92 9.74
N SER A 427 4.70 2.84 10.38
CA SER A 427 3.71 2.55 11.42
C SER A 427 2.37 2.03 10.87
N GLY A 428 2.10 2.22 9.57
CA GLY A 428 0.83 1.79 8.95
C GLY A 428 -0.41 2.57 9.42
N ASP A 429 -0.25 3.60 10.27
CA ASP A 429 -1.33 4.48 10.69
C ASP A 429 -1.46 5.66 9.71
N GLU A 430 -2.50 5.63 8.89
CA GLU A 430 -2.74 6.66 7.87
C GLU A 430 -3.06 8.04 8.47
N ARG A 431 -3.55 8.09 9.72
CA ARG A 431 -3.83 9.37 10.42
C ARG A 431 -2.56 10.02 10.95
N GLY A 432 -1.50 9.24 11.17
CA GLY A 432 -0.18 9.73 11.58
C GLY A 432 0.66 10.27 10.42
N ARG A 433 0.28 9.90 9.18
CA ARG A 433 1.09 10.08 7.96
C ARG A 433 1.57 11.52 7.79
N ILE A 434 2.87 11.66 7.56
CA ILE A 434 3.50 12.93 7.22
C ILE A 434 3.31 13.18 5.72
N TRP A 435 2.96 14.41 5.39
CA TRP A 435 2.82 14.91 4.03
C TRP A 435 3.82 16.02 3.79
N LEU A 436 4.35 16.11 2.57
CA LEU A 436 5.08 17.26 2.11
C LEU A 436 4.09 18.23 1.45
N CYS A 437 3.85 19.38 2.09
CA CYS A 437 3.08 20.49 1.55
C CYS A 437 4.02 21.46 0.87
N ILE A 438 3.77 21.71 -0.41
CA ILE A 438 4.57 22.57 -1.26
C ILE A 438 3.65 23.58 -1.92
N GLY A 439 3.82 24.87 -1.64
CA GLY A 439 2.97 25.92 -2.19
C GLY A 439 3.73 27.20 -2.45
N ARG A 440 3.19 28.08 -3.29
CA ARG A 440 3.72 29.43 -3.50
C ARG A 440 2.99 30.42 -2.59
N GLY A 441 3.75 31.32 -1.97
CA GLY A 441 3.29 32.19 -0.88
C GLY A 441 2.17 33.14 -1.29
N GLY A 442 1.06 33.04 -0.56
CA GLY A 442 -0.16 33.83 -0.67
C GLY A 442 -1.32 33.22 0.15
N SER A 443 -1.37 31.88 0.29
CA SER A 443 -2.47 31.17 0.94
C SER A 443 -2.15 30.52 2.31
N CYS A 444 -0.92 30.65 2.81
CA CYS A 444 -0.56 30.21 4.18
C CYS A 444 -0.83 31.29 5.26
N LYS A 445 -1.52 32.38 4.91
CA LYS A 445 -2.11 33.33 5.85
C LYS A 445 -3.55 33.60 5.42
N GLU A 446 -4.48 33.37 6.35
CA GLU A 446 -5.90 33.73 6.34
C GLU A 446 -6.53 34.15 4.99
N HIS A 447 -7.36 33.27 4.42
CA HIS A 447 -8.50 33.73 3.63
C HIS A 447 -9.75 33.70 4.50
N GLY A 448 -9.85 34.70 5.37
CA GLY A 448 -11.12 35.36 5.60
C GLY A 448 -11.40 36.26 4.40
N GLU A 449 -12.68 36.34 4.03
CA GLU A 449 -13.29 37.20 3.00
C GLU A 449 -13.36 36.65 1.57
N VAL A 450 -14.63 36.42 1.19
CA VAL A 450 -15.18 36.24 -0.15
C VAL A 450 -15.08 37.58 -0.89
N PRO A 451 -14.56 37.64 -2.13
CA PRO A 451 -14.78 38.82 -2.97
C PRO A 451 -16.19 38.74 -3.55
N ALA A 452 -17.09 39.54 -2.99
CA ALA A 452 -18.32 39.91 -3.68
C ALA A 452 -17.97 40.75 -4.93
N THR A 453 -18.59 40.44 -6.06
CA THR A 453 -19.45 41.42 -6.76
C THR A 453 -20.10 40.83 -8.02
N ASN A 454 -21.43 41.04 -8.05
CA ASN A 454 -22.31 41.36 -9.19
C ASN A 454 -22.77 40.27 -10.17
N GLY A 455 -24.04 39.87 -10.00
CA GLY A 455 -24.84 39.19 -11.02
C GLY A 455 -26.24 38.75 -10.54
N VAL A 456 -27.13 39.72 -10.34
CA VAL A 456 -28.62 39.65 -10.36
C VAL A 456 -29.28 38.36 -9.84
N VAL A 457 -29.83 38.41 -8.61
CA VAL A 457 -30.81 37.43 -8.10
C VAL A 457 -32.20 38.04 -8.20
N HIS A 458 -33.10 37.39 -8.93
CA HIS A 458 -34.54 37.65 -8.87
C HIS A 458 -35.07 37.24 -7.49
N GLU A 459 -35.68 38.19 -6.78
CA GLU A 459 -36.38 37.97 -5.52
C GLU A 459 -37.66 37.14 -5.74
N ILE A 460 -37.83 36.09 -4.91
CA ILE A 460 -39.12 35.46 -4.62
C ILE A 460 -39.22 35.44 -3.07
N PRO A 461 -40.31 35.96 -2.46
CA PRO A 461 -40.39 36.14 -1.01
C PRO A 461 -40.69 34.82 -0.27
N PRO A 462 -40.13 34.59 0.94
CA PRO A 462 -40.47 33.43 1.75
C PRO A 462 -41.72 33.67 2.61
N THR A 463 -42.64 32.71 2.55
CA THR A 463 -43.80 32.57 3.43
C THR A 463 -43.40 32.19 4.86
N GLU A 464 -44.14 32.72 5.82
CA GLU A 464 -43.96 32.60 7.26
C GLU A 464 -44.13 31.16 7.78
N ALA A 465 -43.02 30.50 8.17
CA ALA A 465 -43.05 29.36 9.09
C ALA A 465 -41.63 29.03 9.62
N SER A 466 -41.00 29.91 10.40
CA SER A 466 -39.81 29.50 11.19
C SER A 466 -39.50 30.31 12.46
N ASN A 467 -40.44 31.12 12.96
CA ASN A 467 -40.21 31.97 14.14
C ASN A 467 -40.55 31.32 15.50
N VAL A 468 -40.63 29.99 15.62
CA VAL A 468 -41.11 29.36 16.88
C VAL A 468 -40.07 28.48 17.61
N VAL A 469 -38.88 28.21 17.05
CA VAL A 469 -37.94 27.26 17.71
C VAL A 469 -36.69 27.91 18.32
N GLN A 470 -36.37 29.16 17.99
CA GLN A 470 -35.17 29.84 18.54
C GLN A 470 -35.35 30.52 19.91
N GLN A 471 -36.55 30.49 20.50
CA GLN A 471 -36.83 31.22 21.75
C GLN A 471 -36.77 30.37 23.04
N ARG A 472 -36.26 29.12 23.00
CA ARG A 472 -36.21 28.22 24.18
C ARG A 472 -34.82 27.74 24.64
N LEU A 473 -33.72 28.29 24.12
CA LEU A 473 -32.36 27.86 24.51
C LEU A 473 -31.47 28.95 25.11
N ALA A 474 -32.02 30.15 25.38
CA ALA A 474 -31.25 31.27 25.95
C ALA A 474 -31.35 31.39 27.49
N GLU A 475 -32.16 30.57 28.16
CA GLU A 475 -32.33 30.63 29.62
C GLU A 475 -31.95 29.28 30.25
N ASN A 476 -30.68 29.12 30.61
CA ASN A 476 -30.17 28.33 31.75
C ASN A 476 -28.70 27.94 31.56
N LYS A 477 -27.81 28.93 31.66
CA LYS A 477 -26.40 28.72 32.00
C LYS A 477 -25.92 29.86 32.89
N ASP A 478 -26.20 29.74 34.17
CA ASP A 478 -25.35 30.23 35.24
C ASP A 478 -25.63 29.40 36.48
N GLU A 479 -24.64 28.59 36.90
CA GLU A 479 -24.28 28.36 38.30
C GLU A 479 -23.20 27.26 38.39
N SER A 480 -22.03 27.68 38.88
CA SER A 480 -20.88 26.82 39.20
C SER A 480 -21.09 26.14 40.55
N ILE A 481 -20.87 24.83 40.64
CA ILE A 481 -20.69 24.15 41.94
C ILE A 481 -19.40 23.33 41.91
N THR A 482 -18.48 23.74 42.78
CA THR A 482 -17.26 23.04 43.15
C THR A 482 -17.59 21.97 44.20
N GLY A 483 -17.12 20.74 44.01
CA GLY A 483 -17.39 19.62 44.92
C GLY A 483 -16.22 18.63 44.99
N LYS A 484 -15.46 18.75 46.08
CA LYS A 484 -14.29 17.95 46.46
C LYS A 484 -14.58 16.43 46.46
N ARG A 485 -13.70 15.63 45.86
CA ARG A 485 -13.58 14.19 46.14
C ARG A 485 -12.59 13.96 47.27
N LYS A 486 -13.03 13.15 48.22
CA LYS A 486 -12.33 12.70 49.42
C LYS A 486 -11.84 11.29 49.13
N ASP A 487 -10.53 11.07 49.25
CA ASP A 487 -9.94 9.74 49.26
C ASP A 487 -10.43 8.93 50.45
N ARG A 488 -10.63 7.64 50.24
CA ARG A 488 -10.46 6.61 51.27
C ARG A 488 -10.36 5.21 50.63
N ASP A 489 -9.19 4.62 50.93
CA ASP A 489 -8.85 3.21 51.19
C ASP A 489 -9.35 2.10 50.24
#